data_AF-A0A4U0VTY1-F1
#
_entry.id   AF-A0A4U0VTY1-F1
#
_cell.length_a   1.000
_cell.length_b   1.000
_cell.length_c   1.000
_cell.angle_alpha   90.00
_cell.angle_beta   90.00
_cell.angle_gamma   90.00
#
_symmetry.space_group_name_H-M   'P 1'
#
loop_
_entity.id
_entity.type
_entity.pdbx_description
1 polymer ?
#
loop_
_entity_poly.entity_id
_entity_poly.type
_entity_poly.pdbx_seq_one_letter_code
_entity_poly.pdbx_strand_id
1 'polypeptide(L)'
;MLLQTVLRPATSAFAVASTSRIALNAVPQACRGYARQHSWADEQEEHEPRQRSGGGGDPSSWRAPRPQRDAPPHWTHRDGSAPKKASKKQPRVIQHPPLSEETLKRHAEERVRRAERLERKDLTAQLTPVKTYMGGFTQPRHFEYLTVMDPTRKKKDSYEVRLGPDRVRPQAEAYTPHTVYLAITRYPVRWGHGRATRRECFSGFCSEAELEQRFNALNYGTWKEDETKLVKLKHGQPKQPVLTPAHWHCLPESKEYLDLAVLPGSPEERSLLNRPASHLLRGLEKERTRLQKSLAEDPASVSTTGRTLEELEAVIAEHRQRLLPPVVDYVRPDPPYTDPPLIVPFLTVTLPTRPLAATVARLCNGHPRGLPFIASIPNEDRRDGPALFRRLLRMRADRIRELVDQLVYRLEGNVGGLMSLRLSPEDKGRGLEGEGLDKKLEAPPRGWAEYSFLDEASPCWEGIAREQYLASWEDMPEQVKPGPRRDEKGAWTTPHPLVAAPAAVERAPVADTAASATLEPTHQSDISATTSA
;
A
#
# COMPACT_ATOMS: atom_id res chain seq x y z
N MET A 1 -41.56 3.48 -30.93
CA MET A 1 -40.73 2.34 -31.38
C MET A 1 -39.30 2.65 -30.97
N LEU A 2 -38.57 1.97 -30.08
CA LEU A 2 -38.73 0.77 -29.27
C LEU A 2 -38.05 1.10 -27.92
N LEU A 3 -38.77 0.96 -26.81
CA LEU A 3 -38.23 1.09 -25.45
C LEU A 3 -37.56 -0.25 -25.08
N GLN A 4 -36.23 -0.26 -24.89
CA GLN A 4 -35.53 -1.38 -24.27
C GLN A 4 -35.53 -1.20 -22.75
N THR A 5 -36.47 -1.87 -22.10
CA THR A 5 -36.51 -2.13 -20.66
C THR A 5 -35.41 -3.13 -20.28
N VAL A 6 -34.38 -2.66 -19.60
CA VAL A 6 -33.38 -3.53 -18.95
C VAL A 6 -33.93 -3.97 -17.60
N LEU A 7 -34.45 -5.21 -17.56
CA LEU A 7 -34.80 -5.90 -16.32
C LEU A 7 -33.51 -6.27 -15.57
N ARG A 8 -33.19 -5.54 -14.51
CA ARG A 8 -32.25 -6.00 -13.47
C ARG A 8 -32.98 -7.04 -12.62
N PRO A 9 -32.44 -8.25 -12.39
CA PRO A 9 -32.97 -9.12 -11.36
C PRO A 9 -32.67 -8.50 -10.00
N ALA A 10 -33.72 -8.25 -9.21
CA ALA A 10 -33.60 -7.88 -7.82
C ALA A 10 -32.98 -9.05 -7.05
N THR A 11 -31.67 -8.99 -6.80
CA THR A 11 -31.02 -9.86 -5.83
C THR A 11 -31.39 -9.37 -4.44
N SER A 12 -32.34 -10.06 -3.81
CA SER A 12 -32.68 -9.86 -2.41
C SER A 12 -31.43 -10.02 -1.54
N ALA A 13 -31.21 -9.09 -0.61
CA ALA A 13 -30.19 -9.20 0.41
C ALA A 13 -30.53 -10.35 1.38
N PHE A 14 -30.03 -11.56 1.09
CA PHE A 14 -29.94 -12.60 2.11
C PHE A 14 -28.78 -12.24 3.05
N ALA A 15 -29.10 -11.50 4.10
CA ALA A 15 -28.29 -11.47 5.30
C ALA A 15 -28.26 -12.89 5.88
N VAL A 16 -27.20 -13.64 5.60
CA VAL A 16 -26.91 -14.90 6.29
C VAL A 16 -26.49 -14.54 7.70
N ALA A 17 -27.46 -14.41 8.60
CA ALA A 17 -27.25 -14.42 10.03
C ALA A 17 -26.71 -15.82 10.40
N SER A 18 -25.40 -15.91 10.61
CA SER A 18 -24.76 -17.09 11.17
C SER A 18 -25.12 -17.21 12.65
N THR A 19 -26.28 -17.78 12.95
CA THR A 19 -26.63 -18.23 14.30
C THR A 19 -26.16 -19.67 14.49
N SER A 20 -24.90 -19.85 14.88
CA SER A 20 -24.41 -21.11 15.43
C SER A 20 -24.62 -21.12 16.95
N ARG A 21 -25.73 -21.71 17.37
CA ARG A 21 -25.90 -22.30 18.71
C ARG A 21 -26.30 -23.77 18.49
N ILE A 22 -25.88 -24.65 19.40
CA ILE A 22 -25.88 -26.14 19.34
C ILE A 22 -24.56 -26.67 18.75
N ALA A 23 -23.70 -27.43 19.42
CA ALA A 23 -23.72 -27.96 20.77
C ALA A 23 -22.29 -28.09 21.34
N LEU A 24 -22.24 -27.90 22.66
CA LEU A 24 -21.24 -28.31 23.62
C LEU A 24 -20.89 -29.81 23.50
N ASN A 25 -19.65 -30.16 23.87
CA ASN A 25 -19.10 -31.51 24.10
C ASN A 25 -18.44 -32.21 22.90
N ALA A 26 -17.30 -31.68 22.46
CA ALA A 26 -16.23 -32.49 21.86
C ALA A 26 -14.91 -32.16 22.55
N VAL A 27 -14.37 -33.12 23.29
CA VAL A 27 -13.02 -33.06 23.89
C VAL A 27 -12.01 -32.96 22.74
N PRO A 28 -11.19 -31.89 22.64
CA PRO A 28 -10.18 -31.84 21.61
C PRO A 28 -9.05 -32.83 21.93
N GLN A 29 -8.84 -33.79 21.02
CA GLN A 29 -7.63 -34.62 21.00
C GLN A 29 -6.39 -33.71 20.92
N ALA A 30 -5.47 -33.91 21.86
CA ALA A 30 -4.22 -33.19 21.97
C ALA A 30 -3.35 -33.44 20.73
N CYS A 31 -3.22 -32.43 19.87
CA CYS A 31 -2.13 -32.36 18.90
C CYS A 31 -0.81 -32.19 19.65
N ARG A 32 -0.11 -33.30 19.86
CA ARG A 32 1.31 -33.31 20.26
C ARG A 32 2.15 -32.75 19.12
N GLY A 33 2.97 -31.76 19.44
CA GLY A 33 4.15 -31.43 18.65
C GLY A 33 4.27 -29.97 18.23
N TYR A 34 4.47 -29.05 19.18
CA TYR A 34 5.30 -27.87 18.94
C TYR A 34 6.16 -27.60 20.18
N ALA A 35 7.46 -27.45 19.93
CA ALA A 35 8.51 -27.26 20.90
C ALA A 35 8.25 -26.02 21.78
N ARG A 36 8.45 -26.19 23.09
CA ARG A 36 8.45 -25.10 24.07
C ARG A 36 9.48 -24.05 23.67
N GLN A 37 9.03 -22.83 23.42
CA GLN A 37 9.90 -21.66 23.51
C GLN A 37 10.20 -21.43 24.99
N HIS A 38 11.46 -21.63 25.37
CA HIS A 38 11.96 -21.25 26.70
C HIS A 38 11.86 -19.73 26.85
N SER A 39 11.09 -19.28 27.84
CA SER A 39 11.06 -17.91 28.32
C SER A 39 12.35 -17.57 29.06
N TRP A 40 12.96 -16.44 28.69
CA TRP A 40 14.17 -15.86 29.27
C TRP A 40 13.91 -15.14 30.60
N ALA A 41 13.30 -15.82 31.56
CA ALA A 41 13.15 -15.27 32.91
C ALA A 41 13.37 -16.40 33.92
N ASP A 42 14.27 -16.13 34.86
CA ASP A 42 14.69 -16.95 36.00
C ASP A 42 15.84 -17.92 35.74
N GLU A 43 17.07 -17.40 35.76
CA GLU A 43 18.22 -18.12 36.32
C GLU A 43 18.99 -17.16 37.25
N GLN A 44 18.67 -17.25 38.55
CA GLN A 44 19.55 -16.84 39.63
C GLN A 44 20.68 -17.88 39.79
N GLU A 45 21.80 -17.37 40.26
CA GLU A 45 23.06 -18.04 40.61
C GLU A 45 22.94 -19.48 41.11
N GLU A 46 23.72 -20.39 40.52
CA GLU A 46 24.43 -21.42 41.28
C GLU A 46 25.64 -21.94 40.48
N HIS A 47 26.82 -21.68 41.03
CA HIS A 47 28.11 -22.13 40.52
C HIS A 47 28.36 -23.57 41.00
N GLU A 48 28.29 -24.55 40.11
CA GLU A 48 28.91 -25.87 40.34
C GLU A 48 29.83 -26.28 39.16
N PRO A 49 31.08 -26.69 39.41
CA PRO A 49 31.95 -27.20 38.37
C PRO A 49 31.72 -28.71 38.18
N ARG A 50 30.88 -29.10 37.22
CA ARG A 50 30.80 -30.50 36.78
C ARG A 50 31.71 -30.78 35.59
N GLN A 51 32.75 -31.56 35.88
CA GLN A 51 33.56 -32.31 34.92
C GLN A 51 32.66 -33.05 33.92
N ARG A 52 32.92 -32.88 32.62
CA ARG A 52 32.35 -33.73 31.57
C ARG A 52 33.44 -34.49 30.85
N SER A 53 33.57 -35.75 31.27
CA SER A 53 34.05 -36.86 30.46
C SER A 53 33.08 -37.15 29.32
N GLY A 54 33.64 -37.32 28.10
CA GLY A 54 33.30 -38.42 27.20
C GLY A 54 31.98 -38.41 26.43
N GLY A 55 32.09 -38.33 25.11
CA GLY A 55 31.55 -39.37 24.23
C GLY A 55 30.09 -39.25 23.78
N GLY A 56 29.90 -38.83 22.53
CA GLY A 56 28.65 -38.93 21.75
C GLY A 56 28.54 -37.72 20.84
N GLY A 57 28.86 -37.77 19.54
CA GLY A 57 28.54 -38.83 18.57
C GLY A 57 27.28 -38.41 17.82
N ASP A 58 27.36 -37.32 17.06
CA ASP A 58 26.23 -36.65 16.41
C ASP A 58 26.21 -36.96 14.90
N PRO A 59 25.22 -37.69 14.36
CA PRO A 59 25.14 -38.03 12.95
C PRO A 59 24.21 -37.08 12.20
N SER A 60 24.65 -35.85 11.89
CA SER A 60 23.96 -35.00 10.90
C SER A 60 24.77 -33.81 10.39
N SER A 61 25.91 -34.05 9.74
CA SER A 61 26.63 -33.02 8.98
C SER A 61 26.57 -33.28 7.47
N TRP A 62 25.41 -33.09 6.84
CA TRP A 62 25.33 -32.85 5.39
C TRP A 62 25.73 -31.39 5.07
N ARG A 63 26.92 -30.98 5.51
CA ARG A 63 27.60 -29.81 4.95
C ARG A 63 28.62 -30.33 3.96
N ALA A 64 28.31 -30.17 2.68
CA ALA A 64 29.29 -30.32 1.62
C ALA A 64 30.55 -29.49 1.97
N PRO A 65 31.76 -30.04 1.80
CA PRO A 65 32.99 -29.31 2.03
C PRO A 65 33.02 -28.09 1.10
N ARG A 66 33.11 -26.89 1.67
CA ARG A 66 33.44 -25.71 0.88
C ARG A 66 34.83 -25.96 0.26
N PRO A 67 35.01 -25.79 -1.06
CA PRO A 67 36.34 -25.83 -1.64
C PRO A 67 37.17 -24.76 -0.93
N GLN A 68 38.27 -25.23 -0.35
CA GLN A 68 39.31 -24.46 0.30
C GLN A 68 39.79 -23.44 -0.75
N ARG A 69 39.28 -22.21 -0.67
CA ARG A 69 39.80 -21.11 -1.50
C ARG A 69 41.22 -20.87 -1.00
N ASP A 70 42.17 -21.28 -1.83
CA ASP A 70 43.56 -20.87 -1.74
C ASP A 70 43.61 -19.37 -1.46
N ALA A 71 44.09 -19.04 -0.27
CA ALA A 71 44.41 -17.66 0.06
C ALA A 71 45.49 -17.19 -0.92
N PRO A 72 45.35 -16.01 -1.54
CA PRO A 72 46.32 -15.52 -2.51
C PRO A 72 47.72 -15.38 -1.85
N PRO A 73 48.80 -15.87 -2.49
CA PRO A 73 50.13 -16.03 -1.87
C PRO A 73 50.95 -14.73 -1.82
N HIS A 74 50.35 -13.60 -1.43
CA HIS A 74 51.06 -12.30 -1.38
C HIS A 74 50.90 -11.57 -0.04
N TRP A 75 50.97 -12.30 1.07
CA TRP A 75 51.27 -11.71 2.37
C TRP A 75 52.60 -12.25 2.86
N THR A 76 53.64 -12.08 2.05
CA THR A 76 55.01 -12.19 2.54
C THR A 76 55.23 -11.06 3.53
N HIS A 77 55.54 -11.45 4.77
CA HIS A 77 56.14 -10.62 5.78
C HIS A 77 57.30 -9.84 5.16
N ARG A 78 57.09 -8.54 4.93
CA ARG A 78 58.13 -7.63 4.48
C ARG A 78 58.89 -7.18 5.72
N ASP A 79 60.04 -7.78 5.93
CA ASP A 79 60.97 -7.44 6.98
C ASP A 79 61.35 -5.94 6.96
N GLY A 80 61.25 -5.32 8.13
CA GLY A 80 62.34 -4.51 8.67
C GLY A 80 62.74 -3.21 7.97
N SER A 81 61.86 -2.50 7.26
CA SER A 81 62.12 -1.09 6.90
C SER A 81 61.22 -0.15 7.70
N ALA A 82 61.83 0.71 8.52
CA ALA A 82 61.14 1.74 9.29
C ALA A 82 60.16 2.51 8.39
N PRO A 83 58.94 2.83 8.85
CA PRO A 83 57.94 3.50 8.04
C PRO A 83 58.53 4.83 7.56
N LYS A 84 58.83 4.91 6.25
CA LYS A 84 59.24 6.16 5.61
C LYS A 84 58.15 7.17 5.95
N LYS A 85 58.50 8.18 6.77
CA LYS A 85 57.61 9.30 7.12
C LYS A 85 56.94 9.75 5.83
N ALA A 86 55.66 9.44 5.67
CA ALA A 86 54.91 9.78 4.48
C ALA A 86 55.00 11.30 4.36
N SER A 87 55.79 11.79 3.40
CA SER A 87 55.86 13.21 3.11
C SER A 87 54.41 13.61 2.86
N LYS A 88 53.89 14.53 3.67
CA LYS A 88 52.57 15.13 3.47
C LYS A 88 52.63 15.77 2.10
N LYS A 89 52.25 15.02 1.06
CA LYS A 89 52.09 15.54 -0.30
C LYS A 89 51.17 16.72 -0.13
N GLN A 90 51.67 17.91 -0.45
CA GLN A 90 50.85 19.11 -0.39
C GLN A 90 49.57 18.82 -1.16
N PRO A 91 48.39 19.12 -0.57
CA PRO A 91 47.12 18.84 -1.22
C PRO A 91 47.15 19.52 -2.59
N ARG A 92 47.18 18.70 -3.66
CA ARG A 92 47.09 19.25 -5.02
C ARG A 92 45.78 20.01 -5.07
N VAL A 93 45.86 21.32 -5.32
CA VAL A 93 44.69 22.15 -5.55
C VAL A 93 44.10 21.70 -6.89
N ILE A 94 43.18 20.75 -6.84
CA ILE A 94 42.42 20.32 -8.02
C ILE A 94 41.49 21.48 -8.35
N GLN A 95 41.83 22.26 -9.37
CA GLN A 95 40.91 23.24 -9.94
C GLN A 95 39.80 22.47 -10.64
N HIS A 96 38.64 22.37 -10.00
CA HIS A 96 37.45 21.85 -10.66
C HIS A 96 36.92 22.92 -11.62
N PRO A 97 36.57 22.56 -12.86
CA PRO A 97 35.94 23.50 -13.78
C PRO A 97 34.62 24.03 -13.19
N PRO A 98 34.20 25.26 -13.54
CA PRO A 98 32.92 25.79 -13.09
C PRO A 98 31.79 24.86 -13.53
N LEU A 99 30.86 24.58 -12.61
CA LEU A 99 29.67 23.76 -12.85
C LEU A 99 28.77 24.45 -13.88
N SER A 100 28.19 23.69 -14.79
CA SER A 100 27.22 24.22 -15.76
C SER A 100 25.94 24.70 -15.06
N GLU A 101 25.21 25.65 -15.66
CA GLU A 101 23.98 26.19 -15.08
C GLU A 101 22.92 25.12 -14.80
N GLU A 102 22.77 24.13 -15.68
CA GLU A 102 21.86 23.00 -15.46
C GLU A 102 22.25 22.19 -14.22
N THR A 103 23.55 21.96 -14.01
CA THR A 103 24.01 21.25 -12.81
C THR A 103 23.80 22.07 -11.55
N LEU A 104 23.92 23.40 -11.62
CA LEU A 104 23.59 24.29 -10.50
C LEU A 104 22.10 24.25 -10.16
N LYS A 105 21.20 24.27 -11.16
CA LYS A 105 19.75 24.11 -10.97
C LYS A 105 19.42 22.76 -10.33
N ARG A 106 19.99 21.67 -10.84
CA ARG A 106 19.85 20.33 -10.23
C ARG A 106 20.36 20.28 -8.79
N HIS A 107 21.53 20.86 -8.51
CA HIS A 107 22.06 20.95 -7.14
C HIS A 107 21.15 21.78 -6.23
N ALA A 108 20.54 22.86 -6.72
CA ALA A 108 19.59 23.66 -5.95
C ALA A 108 18.33 22.85 -5.61
N GLU A 109 17.75 22.15 -6.59
CA GLU A 109 16.61 21.24 -6.39
C GLU A 109 16.94 20.11 -5.40
N GLU A 110 18.13 19.51 -5.51
CA GLU A 110 18.59 18.48 -4.58
C GLU A 110 18.75 19.01 -3.16
N ARG A 111 19.24 20.25 -2.99
CA ARG A 111 19.32 20.90 -1.68
C ARG A 111 17.93 21.15 -1.10
N VAL A 112 16.98 21.62 -1.90
CA VAL A 112 15.58 21.78 -1.48
C VAL A 112 14.98 20.44 -1.04
N ARG A 113 15.08 19.41 -1.88
CA ARG A 113 14.60 18.05 -1.57
C ARG A 113 15.27 17.47 -0.31
N ARG A 114 16.55 17.77 -0.10
CA ARG A 114 17.28 17.37 1.10
C ARG A 114 16.77 18.09 2.34
N ALA A 115 16.53 19.40 2.26
CA ALA A 115 15.98 20.19 3.36
C ALA A 115 14.60 19.65 3.81
N GLU A 116 13.70 19.40 2.86
CA GLU A 116 12.39 18.81 3.16
C GLU A 116 12.48 17.40 3.71
N ARG A 117 13.41 16.59 3.18
CA ARG A 117 13.67 15.24 3.70
C ARG A 117 14.12 15.29 5.16
N LEU A 118 14.94 16.28 5.55
CA LEU A 118 15.39 16.46 6.92
C LEU A 118 14.24 16.93 7.83
N GLU A 119 13.45 17.91 7.42
CA GLU A 119 12.25 18.35 8.16
C GLU A 119 11.29 17.18 8.40
N ARG A 120 10.99 16.39 7.36
CA ARG A 120 10.18 15.17 7.49
C ARG A 120 10.82 14.15 8.43
N LYS A 121 12.15 14.00 8.42
CA LYS A 121 12.84 13.06 9.32
C LYS A 121 12.66 13.49 10.78
N ASP A 122 12.79 14.78 11.06
CA ASP A 122 12.62 15.37 12.39
C ASP A 122 11.17 15.22 12.86
N LEU A 123 10.19 15.56 12.02
CA LEU A 123 8.76 15.37 12.33
C LEU A 123 8.42 13.89 12.56
N THR A 124 8.94 12.98 11.71
CA THR A 124 8.77 11.53 11.88
C THR A 124 9.35 11.09 13.22
N ALA A 125 10.53 11.57 13.58
CA ALA A 125 11.20 11.19 14.83
C ALA A 125 10.41 11.67 16.06
N GLN A 126 9.81 12.86 16.00
CA GLN A 126 8.98 13.43 17.06
C GLN A 126 7.65 12.71 17.23
N LEU A 127 6.96 12.36 16.14
CA LEU A 127 5.67 11.64 16.18
C LEU A 127 5.81 10.13 16.43
N THR A 128 6.99 9.56 16.21
CA THR A 128 7.21 8.15 16.54
C THR A 128 7.36 8.01 18.06
N PRO A 129 6.58 7.13 18.71
CA PRO A 129 6.72 6.94 20.15
C PRO A 129 8.12 6.44 20.51
N VAL A 130 8.61 6.91 21.67
CA VAL A 130 9.92 6.51 22.18
C VAL A 130 9.87 5.04 22.60
N LYS A 131 10.94 4.30 22.32
CA LYS A 131 11.05 2.91 22.77
C LYS A 131 11.29 2.92 24.28
N THR A 132 10.33 2.41 25.05
CA THR A 132 10.48 2.17 26.48
C THR A 132 11.44 1.00 26.67
N TYR A 133 12.58 1.22 27.32
CA TYR A 133 13.46 0.15 27.79
C TYR A 133 13.12 -0.16 29.27
N MET A 134 13.58 -1.31 29.77
CA MET A 134 13.26 -1.89 31.09
C MET A 134 12.97 -0.83 32.18
N GLY A 135 11.80 -0.87 32.80
CA GLY A 135 11.45 -0.02 33.95
C GLY A 135 10.96 1.40 33.63
N GLY A 136 10.53 1.70 32.41
CA GLY A 136 10.01 3.04 32.06
C GLY A 136 11.09 4.06 31.72
N PHE A 137 12.37 3.66 31.78
CA PHE A 137 13.46 4.47 31.25
C PHE A 137 13.40 4.47 29.72
N THR A 138 13.07 5.62 29.16
CA THR A 138 13.22 5.86 27.73
C THR A 138 14.69 6.14 27.47
N GLN A 139 15.35 5.34 26.63
CA GLN A 139 16.62 5.77 26.05
C GLN A 139 16.30 7.05 25.26
N PRO A 140 16.86 8.22 25.62
CA PRO A 140 16.65 9.41 24.82
C PRO A 140 17.13 9.05 23.43
N ARG A 141 16.21 9.03 22.45
CA ARG A 141 16.63 8.95 21.05
C ARG A 141 17.58 10.11 20.89
N HIS A 142 18.82 9.84 20.47
CA HIS A 142 19.79 10.89 20.18
C HIS A 142 19.02 11.99 19.50
N PHE A 143 18.83 13.08 20.23
CA PHE A 143 18.13 14.22 19.69
C PHE A 143 19.05 14.66 18.57
N GLU A 144 18.75 14.27 17.33
CA GLU A 144 19.57 14.71 16.19
C GLU A 144 19.55 16.24 16.15
N TYR A 145 18.57 16.91 16.78
CA TYR A 145 18.63 18.34 17.07
C TYR A 145 19.80 18.74 17.98
N LEU A 146 20.16 17.96 19.02
CA LEU A 146 21.36 18.21 19.82
C LEU A 146 22.62 18.03 18.98
N THR A 147 22.59 17.21 17.92
CA THR A 147 23.72 17.13 16.98
C THR A 147 23.81 18.34 16.02
N VAL A 148 22.80 19.22 16.00
CA VAL A 148 22.91 20.55 15.37
C VAL A 148 23.73 21.50 16.25
N MET A 149 23.64 21.33 17.56
CA MET A 149 24.38 22.07 18.58
C MET A 149 25.82 21.59 18.78
N ASP A 150 26.23 20.51 18.12
CA ASP A 150 27.58 19.97 18.27
C ASP A 150 28.58 20.82 17.47
N PRO A 151 29.46 21.61 18.13
CA PRO A 151 30.42 22.47 17.45
C PRO A 151 31.48 21.67 16.68
N THR A 152 31.60 20.35 16.92
CA THR A 152 32.56 19.48 16.25
C THR A 152 32.07 18.95 14.90
N ARG A 153 30.80 19.22 14.53
CA ARG A 153 30.21 18.72 13.30
C ARG A 153 30.75 19.42 12.06
N LYS A 154 30.81 18.68 10.95
CA LYS A 154 31.26 19.19 9.64
C LYS A 154 30.45 20.42 9.21
N LYS A 155 31.15 21.47 8.75
CA LYS A 155 30.58 22.74 8.26
C LYS A 155 29.47 22.61 7.21
N LYS A 156 29.42 21.51 6.46
CA LYS A 156 28.36 21.27 5.45
C LYS A 156 26.99 20.91 6.04
N ASP A 157 26.97 20.45 7.28
CA ASP A 157 25.76 20.13 8.04
C ASP A 157 25.59 21.08 9.25
N SER A 158 26.40 22.14 9.35
CA SER A 158 26.40 23.05 10.48
C SER A 158 25.25 24.06 10.41
N TYR A 159 25.03 24.69 11.57
CA TYR A 159 24.18 25.86 11.81
C TYR A 159 24.12 26.86 10.64
N GLU A 160 25.28 27.27 10.12
CA GLU A 160 25.40 28.30 9.05
C GLU A 160 24.67 27.91 7.75
N VAL A 161 24.62 26.62 7.41
CA VAL A 161 23.93 26.16 6.18
C VAL A 161 22.42 26.11 6.37
N ARG A 162 21.94 25.94 7.62
CA ARG A 162 20.51 25.87 7.94
C ARG A 162 19.89 27.23 8.20
N LEU A 163 20.66 28.17 8.77
CA LEU A 163 20.16 29.45 9.29
C LEU A 163 20.91 30.68 8.74
N GLY A 164 22.06 30.48 8.10
CA GLY A 164 22.85 31.56 7.53
C GLY A 164 22.31 32.10 6.20
N PRO A 165 23.01 33.05 5.58
CA PRO A 165 22.59 33.69 4.32
C PRO A 165 22.45 32.71 3.15
N ASP A 166 23.19 31.59 3.19
CA ASP A 166 23.16 30.53 2.18
C ASP A 166 22.02 29.52 2.40
N ARG A 167 21.08 29.81 3.30
CA ARG A 167 19.94 28.96 3.61
C ARG A 167 19.08 28.74 2.35
N VAL A 168 18.99 27.48 1.93
CA VAL A 168 18.09 27.09 0.84
C VAL A 168 16.67 27.00 1.38
N ARG A 169 15.80 27.89 0.92
CA ARG A 169 14.37 27.90 1.26
C ARG A 169 13.67 26.74 0.54
N PRO A 170 12.75 26.03 1.21
CA PRO A 170 11.94 25.03 0.53
C PRO A 170 11.01 25.69 -0.50
N GLN A 171 10.50 24.88 -1.42
CA GLN A 171 9.52 25.38 -2.40
C GLN A 171 8.26 25.86 -1.69
N ALA A 172 7.66 26.97 -2.16
CA ALA A 172 6.39 27.46 -1.63
C ALA A 172 5.26 26.42 -1.77
N GLU A 173 5.32 25.58 -2.81
CA GLU A 173 4.43 24.43 -3.01
C GLU A 173 4.47 23.42 -1.84
N ALA A 174 5.57 23.32 -1.09
CA ALA A 174 5.63 22.44 0.07
C ALA A 174 4.73 22.92 1.22
N TYR A 175 4.28 24.17 1.19
CA TYR A 175 3.45 24.80 2.22
C TYR A 175 2.03 25.07 1.73
N THR A 176 1.61 24.41 0.65
CA THR A 176 0.21 24.31 0.27
C THR A 176 -0.45 23.14 0.99
N PRO A 177 -1.79 23.13 1.13
CA PRO A 177 -2.52 22.01 1.68
C PRO A 177 -2.26 20.71 0.92
N HIS A 178 -1.94 19.65 1.66
CA HIS A 178 -1.69 18.31 1.12
C HIS A 178 -2.62 17.30 1.78
N THR A 179 -3.13 16.39 0.98
CA THR A 179 -4.09 15.37 1.41
C THR A 179 -3.41 14.03 1.53
N VAL A 180 -3.48 13.44 2.72
CA VAL A 180 -3.21 12.03 2.98
C VAL A 180 -4.48 11.26 2.68
N TYR A 181 -4.40 10.19 1.90
CA TYR A 181 -5.55 9.37 1.58
C TYR A 181 -5.32 7.92 1.98
N LEU A 182 -6.39 7.27 2.41
CA LEU A 182 -6.54 5.83 2.53
C LEU A 182 -7.46 5.39 1.39
N ALA A 183 -6.88 4.76 0.38
CA ALA A 183 -7.59 4.24 -0.77
C ALA A 183 -7.95 2.76 -0.56
N ILE A 184 -9.07 2.34 -1.14
CA ILE A 184 -9.50 0.94 -1.18
C ILE A 184 -9.81 0.50 -2.61
N THR A 185 -9.67 -0.80 -2.87
CA THR A 185 -10.17 -1.39 -4.12
C THR A 185 -11.63 -1.81 -3.94
N ARG A 186 -12.47 -1.46 -4.91
CA ARG A 186 -13.88 -1.86 -5.01
C ARG A 186 -14.02 -3.38 -5.09
N TYR A 187 -13.21 -4.00 -5.93
CA TYR A 187 -13.22 -5.43 -6.16
C TYR A 187 -12.06 -6.12 -5.43
N PRO A 188 -12.20 -7.41 -5.08
CA PRO A 188 -11.13 -8.15 -4.43
C PRO A 188 -10.00 -8.45 -5.42
N VAL A 189 -8.77 -8.47 -4.92
CA VAL A 189 -7.52 -8.64 -5.68
C VAL A 189 -6.90 -10.01 -5.37
N ARG A 190 -6.43 -10.71 -6.40
CA ARG A 190 -5.81 -12.03 -6.32
C ARG A 190 -4.28 -11.96 -6.33
N TRP A 191 -3.64 -12.01 -5.16
CA TRP A 191 -2.18 -11.89 -5.00
C TRP A 191 -1.33 -13.13 -5.33
N GLY A 192 -1.91 -14.14 -5.96
CA GLY A 192 -1.24 -15.41 -6.27
C GLY A 192 -1.44 -16.50 -5.21
N HIS A 193 -0.71 -17.60 -5.37
CA HIS A 193 -0.94 -18.82 -4.59
C HIS A 193 -0.64 -18.63 -3.10
N GLY A 194 -1.50 -19.18 -2.23
CA GLY A 194 -1.35 -19.12 -0.78
C GLY A 194 -1.76 -17.81 -0.11
N ARG A 195 -2.17 -16.79 -0.86
CA ARG A 195 -2.73 -15.54 -0.31
C ARG A 195 -4.25 -15.50 -0.50
N ALA A 196 -4.98 -15.09 0.52
CA ALA A 196 -6.43 -14.94 0.43
C ALA A 196 -6.79 -13.80 -0.54
N THR A 197 -7.74 -14.06 -1.45
CA THR A 197 -8.35 -13.05 -2.31
C THR A 197 -9.20 -12.10 -1.46
N ARG A 198 -8.94 -10.79 -1.55
CA ARG A 198 -9.59 -9.78 -0.70
C ARG A 198 -9.53 -8.40 -1.35
N ARG A 199 -10.37 -7.47 -0.91
CA ARG A 199 -10.17 -6.05 -1.22
C ARG A 199 -8.84 -5.58 -0.63
N GLU A 200 -8.19 -4.65 -1.31
CA GLU A 200 -6.96 -4.05 -0.84
C GLU A 200 -7.19 -2.66 -0.29
N CYS A 201 -6.35 -2.27 0.66
CA CYS A 201 -6.31 -0.91 1.18
C CYS A 201 -4.86 -0.44 1.23
N PHE A 202 -4.62 0.77 0.78
CA PHE A 202 -3.29 1.39 0.78
C PHE A 202 -3.40 2.87 1.05
N SER A 203 -2.31 3.46 1.54
CA SER A 203 -2.25 4.87 1.90
C SER A 203 -1.22 5.60 1.06
N GLY A 204 -1.51 6.85 0.72
CA GLY A 204 -0.61 7.75 -0.01
C GLY A 204 -0.86 9.20 0.39
N PHE A 205 -0.19 10.11 -0.30
CA PHE A 205 -0.46 11.53 -0.17
C PHE A 205 -0.22 12.25 -1.51
N CYS A 206 -0.90 13.36 -1.71
CA CYS A 206 -0.73 14.25 -2.85
C CYS A 206 -1.07 15.68 -2.44
N SER A 207 -0.87 16.65 -3.35
CA SER A 207 -1.45 17.98 -3.18
C SER A 207 -2.98 17.89 -3.15
N GLU A 208 -3.65 18.76 -2.40
CA GLU A 208 -5.11 18.79 -2.34
C GLU A 208 -5.73 19.02 -3.73
N ALA A 209 -5.14 19.90 -4.53
CA ALA A 209 -5.59 20.21 -5.88
C ALA A 209 -5.39 19.05 -6.87
N GLU A 210 -4.45 18.15 -6.58
CA GLU A 210 -4.10 17.01 -7.44
C GLU A 210 -4.87 15.74 -7.07
N LEU A 211 -5.70 15.75 -6.02
CA LEU A 211 -6.34 14.53 -5.51
C LEU A 211 -7.19 13.82 -6.57
N GLU A 212 -8.05 14.56 -7.28
CA GLU A 212 -8.87 14.01 -8.36
C GLU A 212 -7.99 13.45 -9.49
N GLN A 213 -6.97 14.20 -9.91
CA GLN A 213 -6.02 13.75 -10.93
C GLN A 213 -5.27 12.50 -10.49
N ARG A 214 -4.94 12.38 -9.20
CA ARG A 214 -4.27 11.20 -8.64
C ARG A 214 -5.14 9.96 -8.72
N PHE A 215 -6.43 10.06 -8.35
CA PHE A 215 -7.36 8.93 -8.47
C PHE A 215 -7.72 8.62 -9.93
N ASN A 216 -7.74 9.63 -10.80
CA ASN A 216 -7.82 9.41 -12.24
C ASN A 216 -6.58 8.66 -12.77
N ALA A 217 -5.37 9.04 -12.36
CA ALA A 217 -4.15 8.34 -12.77
C ALA A 217 -4.09 6.90 -12.24
N LEU A 218 -4.63 6.65 -11.04
CA LEU A 218 -4.71 5.31 -10.46
C LEU A 218 -5.71 4.40 -11.22
N ASN A 219 -6.84 4.91 -11.68
CA ASN A 219 -7.88 4.11 -12.35
C ASN A 219 -7.74 4.05 -13.88
N TYR A 220 -7.40 5.17 -14.50
CA TYR A 220 -7.46 5.36 -15.95
C TYR A 220 -6.07 5.26 -16.59
N GLY A 221 -4.99 5.43 -15.80
CA GLY A 221 -3.64 5.52 -16.35
C GLY A 221 -3.47 6.70 -17.30
N THR A 222 -2.43 6.67 -18.11
CA THR A 222 -2.15 7.66 -19.16
C THR A 222 -2.08 6.96 -20.50
N TRP A 223 -2.81 7.43 -21.50
CA TRP A 223 -2.64 6.96 -22.87
C TRP A 223 -1.22 7.25 -23.35
N LYS A 224 -0.55 6.25 -23.93
CA LYS A 224 0.74 6.42 -24.59
C LYS A 224 0.56 6.01 -26.05
N GLU A 225 0.90 6.93 -26.94
CA GLU A 225 0.96 6.71 -28.37
C GLU A 225 2.05 5.70 -28.73
N ASP A 226 2.04 5.24 -29.98
CA ASP A 226 3.05 4.34 -30.53
C ASP A 226 4.45 4.96 -30.38
N GLU A 227 5.34 4.26 -29.69
CA GLU A 227 6.71 4.74 -29.46
C GLU A 227 7.71 3.70 -29.96
N THR A 228 8.60 4.11 -30.87
CA THR A 228 9.70 3.26 -31.35
C THR A 228 10.92 3.44 -30.45
N LYS A 229 11.22 2.46 -29.60
CA LYS A 229 12.38 2.49 -28.70
C LYS A 229 13.50 1.62 -29.22
N LEU A 230 14.73 2.13 -29.17
CA LEU A 230 15.94 1.34 -29.41
C LEU A 230 16.25 0.47 -28.19
N VAL A 231 15.79 -0.78 -28.21
CA VAL A 231 15.96 -1.75 -27.12
C VAL A 231 17.04 -2.77 -27.48
N LYS A 232 17.86 -3.16 -26.50
CA LYS A 232 18.75 -4.32 -26.66
C LYS A 232 17.95 -5.59 -26.39
N LEU A 233 17.61 -6.35 -27.44
CA LEU A 233 16.87 -7.61 -27.30
C LEU A 233 17.69 -8.68 -26.56
N LYS A 234 19.01 -8.69 -26.77
CA LYS A 234 19.95 -9.60 -26.11
C LYS A 234 21.17 -8.82 -25.62
N HIS A 235 21.75 -9.26 -24.50
CA HIS A 235 23.00 -8.69 -24.01
C HIS A 235 24.12 -8.92 -25.05
N GLY A 236 24.90 -7.87 -25.35
CA GLY A 236 25.97 -7.91 -26.35
C GLY A 236 25.56 -7.61 -27.80
N GLN A 237 24.27 -7.54 -28.13
CA GLN A 237 23.80 -7.16 -29.47
C GLN A 237 23.58 -5.64 -29.60
N PRO A 238 23.66 -5.08 -30.83
CA PRO A 238 23.29 -3.69 -31.07
C PRO A 238 21.81 -3.47 -30.73
N LYS A 239 21.46 -2.23 -30.37
CA LYS A 239 20.07 -1.85 -30.11
C LYS A 239 19.28 -1.94 -31.40
N GLN A 240 18.11 -2.56 -31.36
CA GLN A 240 17.18 -2.63 -32.49
C GLN A 240 15.95 -1.77 -32.20
N PRO A 241 15.35 -1.14 -33.22
CA PRO A 241 14.09 -0.40 -33.05
C PRO A 241 12.96 -1.39 -32.78
N VAL A 242 12.30 -1.24 -31.63
CA VAL A 242 11.12 -2.00 -31.25
C VAL A 242 9.94 -1.03 -31.16
N LEU A 243 8.95 -1.22 -32.04
CA LEU A 243 7.69 -0.50 -31.97
C LEU A 243 6.90 -1.02 -30.76
N THR A 244 6.64 -0.17 -29.79
CA THR A 244 5.69 -0.48 -28.71
C THR A 244 4.34 0.08 -29.14
N PRO A 245 3.30 -0.76 -29.32
CA PRO A 245 1.99 -0.28 -29.74
C PRO A 245 1.39 0.63 -28.66
N ALA A 246 0.48 1.50 -29.09
CA ALA A 246 -0.23 2.43 -28.26
C ALA A 246 -1.01 1.65 -27.21
N HIS A 247 -0.86 2.05 -25.96
CA HIS A 247 -1.46 1.34 -24.84
C HIS A 247 -1.73 2.29 -23.68
N TRP A 248 -2.71 1.93 -22.87
CA TRP A 248 -2.93 2.57 -21.59
C TRP A 248 -1.79 2.21 -20.64
N HIS A 249 -1.03 3.23 -20.25
CA HIS A 249 0.03 3.09 -19.28
C HIS A 249 -0.51 3.42 -17.89
N CYS A 250 -0.90 2.37 -17.16
CA CYS A 250 -1.27 2.49 -15.75
C CYS A 250 -0.03 2.81 -14.89
N LEU A 251 -0.24 3.52 -13.78
CA LEU A 251 0.83 3.70 -12.80
C LEU A 251 1.29 2.33 -12.28
N PRO A 252 2.58 2.10 -12.03
CA PRO A 252 3.06 0.84 -11.48
C PRO A 252 2.32 0.44 -10.20
N GLU A 253 1.96 1.42 -9.38
CA GLU A 253 1.18 1.23 -8.15
C GLU A 253 -0.22 0.67 -8.41
N SER A 254 -0.90 1.07 -9.49
CA SER A 254 -2.25 0.62 -9.79
C SER A 254 -2.32 -0.57 -10.72
N LYS A 255 -1.31 -0.73 -11.60
CA LYS A 255 -1.24 -1.82 -12.58
C LYS A 255 -1.42 -3.19 -11.93
N GLU A 256 -0.74 -3.44 -10.81
CA GLU A 256 -0.86 -4.71 -10.09
C GLU A 256 -2.29 -4.96 -9.57
N TYR A 257 -2.98 -3.93 -9.06
CA TYR A 257 -4.36 -4.06 -8.60
C TYR A 257 -5.33 -4.30 -9.76
N LEU A 258 -5.12 -3.63 -10.89
CA LEU A 258 -5.97 -3.74 -12.07
C LEU A 258 -5.83 -5.12 -12.73
N ASP A 259 -4.60 -5.60 -12.88
CA ASP A 259 -4.32 -6.90 -13.49
C ASP A 259 -4.88 -8.07 -12.65
N LEU A 260 -4.88 -7.90 -11.33
CA LEU A 260 -5.26 -8.94 -10.37
C LEU A 260 -6.68 -8.78 -9.79
N ALA A 261 -7.43 -7.76 -10.20
CA ALA A 261 -8.80 -7.55 -9.75
C ALA A 261 -9.72 -8.68 -10.23
N VAL A 262 -10.57 -9.16 -9.34
CA VAL A 262 -11.64 -10.11 -9.61
C VAL A 262 -12.90 -9.32 -9.93
N LEU A 263 -13.12 -9.08 -11.21
CA LEU A 263 -14.20 -8.25 -11.71
C LEU A 263 -15.55 -8.99 -11.71
N PRO A 264 -16.68 -8.27 -11.63
CA PRO A 264 -18.01 -8.87 -11.73
C PRO A 264 -18.19 -9.64 -13.05
N GLY A 265 -18.77 -10.83 -12.98
CA GLY A 265 -18.98 -11.73 -14.12
C GLY A 265 -17.74 -12.50 -14.56
N SER A 266 -16.57 -12.24 -13.97
CA SER A 266 -15.33 -12.92 -14.35
C SER A 266 -15.34 -14.42 -13.98
N PRO A 267 -14.60 -15.26 -14.71
CA PRO A 267 -14.37 -16.66 -14.33
C PRO A 267 -13.80 -16.77 -12.92
N GLU A 268 -12.97 -15.81 -12.50
CA GLU A 268 -12.41 -15.74 -11.16
C GLU A 268 -13.48 -15.52 -10.10
N GLU A 269 -14.41 -14.60 -10.31
CA GLU A 269 -15.51 -14.34 -9.36
C GLU A 269 -16.37 -15.59 -9.21
N ARG A 270 -16.77 -16.21 -10.34
CA ARG A 270 -17.54 -17.47 -10.30
C ARG A 270 -16.79 -18.58 -9.58
N SER A 271 -15.47 -18.68 -9.81
CA SER A 271 -14.62 -19.65 -9.11
C SER A 271 -14.59 -19.40 -7.60
N LEU A 272 -14.56 -18.14 -7.15
CA LEU A 272 -14.66 -17.79 -5.74
C LEU A 272 -16.02 -18.16 -5.15
N LEU A 273 -17.12 -17.85 -5.85
CA LEU A 273 -18.48 -18.20 -5.42
C LEU A 273 -18.70 -19.71 -5.36
N ASN A 274 -18.13 -20.46 -6.31
CA ASN A 274 -18.19 -21.93 -6.37
C ASN A 274 -17.23 -22.62 -5.39
N ARG A 275 -16.27 -21.90 -4.79
CA ARG A 275 -15.24 -22.48 -3.89
C ARG A 275 -15.81 -23.27 -2.69
N PRO A 276 -16.76 -22.75 -1.88
CA PRO A 276 -17.32 -23.51 -0.77
C PRO A 276 -18.05 -24.78 -1.24
N ALA A 277 -18.87 -24.67 -2.29
CA ALA A 277 -19.61 -25.80 -2.85
C ALA A 277 -18.67 -26.86 -3.46
N SER A 278 -17.63 -26.44 -4.18
CA SER A 278 -16.64 -27.37 -4.76
C SER A 278 -15.79 -28.07 -3.70
N HIS A 279 -15.45 -27.40 -2.59
CA HIS A 279 -14.77 -28.05 -1.47
C HIS A 279 -15.64 -29.13 -0.81
N LEU A 280 -16.93 -28.83 -0.61
CA LEU A 280 -17.90 -29.78 -0.08
C LEU A 280 -18.09 -30.97 -1.02
N LEU A 281 -18.26 -30.72 -2.33
CA LEU A 281 -18.38 -31.77 -3.34
C LEU A 281 -17.17 -32.71 -3.36
N ARG A 282 -15.94 -32.17 -3.29
CA ARG A 282 -14.73 -32.99 -3.17
C ARG A 282 -14.72 -33.85 -1.90
N GLY A 283 -15.29 -33.35 -0.80
CA GLY A 283 -15.48 -34.11 0.43
C GLY A 283 -16.44 -35.28 0.24
N LEU A 284 -17.62 -35.01 -0.34
CA LEU A 284 -18.63 -36.02 -0.61
C LEU A 284 -18.16 -37.07 -1.63
N GLU A 285 -17.44 -36.68 -2.68
CA GLU A 285 -16.87 -37.61 -3.66
C GLU A 285 -15.81 -38.53 -3.02
N LYS A 286 -15.01 -38.01 -2.09
CA LYS A 286 -14.10 -38.83 -1.29
C LYS A 286 -14.84 -39.78 -0.37
N GLU A 287 -15.94 -39.34 0.23
CA GLU A 287 -16.78 -40.20 1.07
C GLU A 287 -17.45 -41.31 0.23
N ARG A 288 -18.02 -40.96 -0.93
CA ARG A 288 -18.59 -41.91 -1.90
C ARG A 288 -17.57 -42.96 -2.32
N THR A 289 -16.36 -42.54 -2.70
CA THR A 289 -15.30 -43.48 -3.13
C THR A 289 -14.80 -44.37 -2.00
N ARG A 290 -14.82 -43.90 -0.74
CA ARG A 290 -14.52 -44.73 0.43
C ARG A 290 -15.63 -45.75 0.68
N LEU A 291 -16.88 -45.30 0.63
CA LEU A 291 -18.05 -46.16 0.82
C LEU A 291 -18.17 -47.22 -0.27
N GLN A 292 -17.89 -46.87 -1.54
CA GLN A 292 -17.89 -47.84 -2.63
C GLN A 292 -16.82 -48.93 -2.42
N LYS A 293 -15.67 -48.58 -1.84
CA LYS A 293 -14.65 -49.56 -1.47
C LYS A 293 -15.10 -50.44 -0.29
N SER A 294 -15.70 -49.86 0.74
CA SER A 294 -16.20 -50.64 1.87
C SER A 294 -17.35 -51.56 1.46
N LEU A 295 -18.24 -51.13 0.55
CA LEU A 295 -19.33 -51.95 0.03
C LEU A 295 -18.85 -53.18 -0.74
N ALA A 296 -17.67 -53.10 -1.35
CA ALA A 296 -17.05 -54.26 -2.01
C ALA A 296 -16.56 -55.31 -1.01
N GLU A 297 -16.26 -54.90 0.24
CA GLU A 297 -15.80 -55.77 1.33
C GLU A 297 -16.97 -56.25 2.19
N ASP A 298 -17.91 -55.35 2.52
CA ASP A 298 -19.09 -55.59 3.34
C ASP A 298 -20.31 -54.85 2.74
N PRO A 299 -21.32 -55.57 2.23
CA PRO A 299 -22.50 -54.97 1.60
C PRO A 299 -23.38 -54.18 2.59
N ALA A 300 -23.21 -54.36 3.90
CA ALA A 300 -23.93 -53.61 4.93
C ALA A 300 -23.17 -52.34 5.39
N SER A 301 -22.02 -52.05 4.80
CA SER A 301 -21.23 -50.87 5.18
C SER A 301 -21.94 -49.55 4.84
N VAL A 302 -21.94 -48.62 5.79
CA VAL A 302 -22.56 -47.30 5.68
C VAL A 302 -21.49 -46.22 5.76
N SER A 303 -21.78 -45.02 5.26
CA SER A 303 -20.81 -43.93 5.27
C SER A 303 -20.46 -43.49 6.68
N THR A 304 -19.38 -42.72 6.81
CA THR A 304 -19.01 -42.09 8.08
C THR A 304 -20.11 -41.18 8.65
N THR A 305 -21.00 -40.70 7.78
CA THR A 305 -22.16 -39.86 8.14
C THR A 305 -23.46 -40.64 8.25
N GLY A 306 -23.43 -41.97 8.17
CA GLY A 306 -24.64 -42.81 8.24
C GLY A 306 -25.48 -42.82 6.97
N ARG A 307 -24.93 -42.36 5.83
CA ARG A 307 -25.65 -42.26 4.56
C ARG A 307 -25.43 -43.48 3.67
N THR A 308 -26.44 -43.82 2.88
CA THR A 308 -26.34 -44.84 1.83
C THR A 308 -25.62 -44.29 0.59
N LEU A 309 -25.22 -45.17 -0.34
CA LEU A 309 -24.57 -44.75 -1.60
C LEU A 309 -25.50 -43.85 -2.44
N GLU A 310 -26.78 -44.22 -2.52
CA GLU A 310 -27.81 -43.49 -3.28
C GLU A 310 -28.06 -42.10 -2.69
N GLU A 311 -28.12 -41.99 -1.37
CA GLU A 311 -28.23 -40.70 -0.68
C GLU A 311 -27.03 -39.80 -0.96
N LEU A 312 -25.81 -40.34 -0.91
CA LEU A 312 -24.60 -39.58 -1.23
C LEU A 312 -24.61 -39.10 -2.69
N GLU A 313 -25.05 -39.94 -3.63
CA GLU A 313 -25.15 -39.57 -5.04
C GLU A 313 -26.21 -38.49 -5.27
N ALA A 314 -27.35 -38.57 -4.61
CA ALA A 314 -28.39 -37.54 -4.65
C ALA A 314 -27.88 -36.20 -4.12
N VAL A 315 -27.19 -36.20 -2.98
CA VAL A 315 -26.60 -34.97 -2.39
C VAL A 315 -25.50 -34.40 -3.29
N ILE A 316 -24.65 -35.24 -3.90
CA ILE A 316 -23.65 -34.80 -4.87
C ILE A 316 -24.32 -34.17 -6.09
N ALA A 317 -25.37 -34.79 -6.64
CA ALA A 317 -26.12 -34.27 -7.78
C ALA A 317 -26.76 -32.91 -7.46
N GLU A 318 -27.39 -32.78 -6.28
CA GLU A 318 -27.96 -31.53 -5.80
C GLU A 318 -26.91 -30.43 -5.70
N HIS A 319 -25.76 -30.70 -5.07
CA HIS A 319 -24.70 -29.70 -4.93
C HIS A 319 -24.03 -29.35 -6.27
N ARG A 320 -23.97 -30.28 -7.23
CA ARG A 320 -23.49 -29.99 -8.59
C ARG A 320 -24.43 -29.07 -9.35
N GLN A 321 -25.75 -29.21 -9.17
CA GLN A 321 -26.74 -28.31 -9.77
C GLN A 321 -26.65 -26.88 -9.20
N ARG A 322 -26.20 -26.73 -7.95
CA ARG A 322 -25.97 -25.41 -7.32
C ARG A 322 -24.70 -24.71 -7.80
N LEU A 323 -23.77 -25.42 -8.46
CA LEU A 323 -22.56 -24.78 -9.01
C LEU A 323 -22.93 -23.87 -10.18
N LEU A 324 -22.40 -22.66 -10.17
CA LEU A 324 -22.53 -21.76 -11.29
C LEU A 324 -21.80 -22.34 -12.52
N PRO A 325 -22.38 -22.28 -13.73
CA PRO A 325 -21.74 -22.78 -14.93
C PRO A 325 -20.46 -21.99 -15.24
N PRO A 326 -19.49 -22.59 -15.97
CA PRO A 326 -18.29 -21.88 -16.40
C PRO A 326 -18.65 -20.67 -17.26
N VAL A 327 -17.87 -19.60 -17.17
CA VAL A 327 -18.02 -18.43 -18.07
C VAL A 327 -17.26 -18.74 -19.34
N VAL A 328 -17.93 -18.73 -20.50
CA VAL A 328 -17.32 -19.04 -21.80
C VAL A 328 -16.93 -17.78 -22.57
N ASP A 329 -17.61 -16.65 -22.31
CA ASP A 329 -17.50 -15.43 -23.13
C ASP A 329 -17.11 -14.19 -22.31
N TYR A 330 -16.36 -14.36 -21.22
CA TYR A 330 -15.91 -13.22 -20.43
C TYR A 330 -14.78 -12.48 -21.13
N VAL A 331 -15.07 -11.28 -21.63
CA VAL A 331 -14.06 -10.32 -22.07
C VAL A 331 -13.77 -9.40 -20.89
N ARG A 332 -12.52 -9.38 -20.45
CA ARG A 332 -12.08 -8.41 -19.44
C ARG A 332 -12.22 -7.01 -20.05
N PRO A 333 -12.82 -6.03 -19.34
CA PRO A 333 -12.89 -4.66 -19.85
C PRO A 333 -11.48 -4.14 -20.13
N ASP A 334 -11.30 -3.51 -21.28
CA ASP A 334 -10.06 -2.84 -21.61
C ASP A 334 -9.90 -1.59 -20.74
N PRO A 335 -8.67 -1.21 -20.37
CA PRO A 335 -8.43 0.07 -19.76
C PRO A 335 -8.89 1.21 -20.69
N PRO A 336 -9.34 2.34 -20.12
CA PRO A 336 -9.35 2.63 -18.69
C PRO A 336 -10.55 1.98 -17.98
N TYR A 337 -10.36 1.53 -16.74
CA TYR A 337 -11.38 0.83 -15.97
C TYR A 337 -12.33 1.85 -15.34
N THR A 338 -13.21 2.42 -16.17
CA THR A 338 -13.71 3.79 -15.99
C THR A 338 -15.00 3.92 -15.20
N ASP A 339 -15.86 2.91 -15.21
CA ASP A 339 -17.18 3.06 -14.60
C ASP A 339 -17.77 1.72 -14.14
N PRO A 340 -17.81 1.45 -12.82
CA PRO A 340 -17.36 2.32 -11.73
C PRO A 340 -15.83 2.22 -11.47
N PRO A 341 -15.20 3.24 -10.84
CA PRO A 341 -13.76 3.22 -10.56
C PRO A 341 -13.35 2.07 -9.64
N LEU A 342 -12.20 1.44 -9.93
CA LEU A 342 -11.66 0.34 -9.13
C LEU A 342 -11.12 0.84 -7.78
N ILE A 343 -10.32 1.90 -7.79
CA ILE A 343 -9.63 2.44 -6.63
C ILE A 343 -10.37 3.72 -6.21
N VAL A 344 -10.84 3.75 -4.97
CA VAL A 344 -11.63 4.88 -4.44
C VAL A 344 -10.99 5.46 -3.17
N PRO A 345 -11.10 6.78 -2.93
CA PRO A 345 -10.62 7.41 -1.69
C PRO A 345 -11.59 7.11 -0.54
N PHE A 346 -11.27 6.12 0.30
CA PHE A 346 -12.12 5.76 1.44
C PHE A 346 -12.14 6.83 2.54
N LEU A 347 -10.95 7.32 2.90
CA LEU A 347 -10.74 8.37 3.89
C LEU A 347 -9.65 9.31 3.38
N THR A 348 -9.86 10.61 3.49
CA THR A 348 -8.87 11.64 3.18
C THR A 348 -8.68 12.56 4.38
N VAL A 349 -7.44 12.93 4.67
CA VAL A 349 -7.08 13.90 5.70
C VAL A 349 -6.19 14.97 5.06
N THR A 350 -6.71 16.19 4.95
CA THR A 350 -5.99 17.35 4.44
C THR A 350 -5.27 18.06 5.58
N LEU A 351 -3.99 18.32 5.39
CA LEU A 351 -3.07 18.96 6.33
C LEU A 351 -2.49 20.22 5.68
N PRO A 352 -2.12 21.25 6.45
CA PRO A 352 -1.77 22.56 5.89
C PRO A 352 -0.46 22.56 5.09
N THR A 353 0.43 21.59 5.31
CA THR A 353 1.74 21.54 4.64
C THR A 353 2.12 20.12 4.18
N ARG A 354 2.92 20.04 3.13
CA ARG A 354 3.48 18.80 2.57
C ARG A 354 4.31 18.00 3.59
N PRO A 355 5.22 18.58 4.40
CA PRO A 355 5.98 17.83 5.39
C PRO A 355 5.11 17.12 6.42
N LEU A 356 4.00 17.75 6.85
CA LEU A 356 3.04 17.15 7.76
C LEU A 356 2.33 15.95 7.10
N ALA A 357 1.76 16.17 5.91
CA ALA A 357 1.08 15.10 5.16
C ALA A 357 2.00 13.92 4.84
N ALA A 358 3.21 14.19 4.36
CA ALA A 358 4.20 13.16 4.07
C ALA A 358 4.62 12.38 5.33
N THR A 359 4.64 13.02 6.49
CA THR A 359 4.96 12.36 7.76
C THR A 359 3.84 11.43 8.20
N VAL A 360 2.58 11.89 8.15
CA VAL A 360 1.42 11.05 8.48
C VAL A 360 1.31 9.87 7.51
N ALA A 361 1.40 10.11 6.19
CA ALA A 361 1.34 9.07 5.17
C ALA A 361 2.47 8.02 5.30
N ARG A 362 3.63 8.41 5.83
CA ARG A 362 4.72 7.48 6.13
C ARG A 362 4.41 6.62 7.35
N LEU A 363 3.97 7.26 8.44
CA LEU A 363 3.75 6.61 9.74
C LEU A 363 2.47 5.76 9.79
N CYS A 364 1.52 5.98 8.88
CA CYS A 364 0.28 5.22 8.83
C CYS A 364 0.40 3.84 8.16
N ASN A 365 1.57 3.45 7.65
CA ASN A 365 1.78 2.15 6.99
C ASN A 365 2.02 0.97 7.95
N GLY A 366 2.14 1.24 9.25
CA GLY A 366 2.32 0.21 10.26
C GLY A 366 1.98 0.70 11.65
N HIS A 367 2.10 -0.22 12.60
CA HIS A 367 1.94 0.06 14.02
C HIS A 367 2.97 1.09 14.51
N PRO A 368 2.75 1.75 15.66
CA PRO A 368 3.64 2.79 16.17
C PRO A 368 5.12 2.39 16.31
N ARG A 369 5.40 1.09 16.46
CA ARG A 369 6.75 0.51 16.55
C ARG A 369 7.32 0.01 15.21
N GLY A 370 6.65 0.28 14.10
CA GLY A 370 7.06 -0.14 12.76
C GLY A 370 6.70 -1.59 12.39
N LEU A 371 5.95 -2.30 13.24
CA LEU A 371 5.44 -3.63 12.89
C LEU A 371 4.38 -3.48 11.77
N PRO A 372 4.52 -4.18 10.64
CA PRO A 372 3.50 -4.17 9.59
C PRO A 372 2.17 -4.69 10.13
N PHE A 373 1.04 -4.08 9.74
CA PHE A 373 -0.29 -4.49 10.21
C PHE A 373 -0.58 -5.95 9.95
N ILE A 374 -0.23 -6.47 8.77
CA ILE A 374 -0.45 -7.87 8.41
C ILE A 374 0.24 -8.84 9.37
N ALA A 375 1.40 -8.46 9.93
CA ALA A 375 2.15 -9.29 10.87
C ALA A 375 1.46 -9.40 12.24
N SER A 376 0.64 -8.41 12.62
CA SER A 376 -0.12 -8.42 13.87
C SER A 376 -1.42 -9.22 13.82
N ILE A 377 -1.91 -9.56 12.62
CA ILE A 377 -3.16 -10.32 12.46
C ILE A 377 -2.90 -11.81 12.69
N PRO A 378 -3.72 -12.54 13.48
CA PRO A 378 -3.62 -13.99 13.65
C PRO A 378 -3.70 -14.76 12.33
N ASN A 379 -3.03 -15.91 12.25
CA ASN A 379 -3.00 -16.73 11.02
C ASN A 379 -4.38 -17.24 10.58
N GLU A 380 -5.30 -17.46 11.53
CA GLU A 380 -6.67 -17.89 11.25
C GLU A 380 -7.42 -16.83 10.43
N ASP A 381 -7.34 -15.57 10.86
CA ASP A 381 -7.95 -14.44 10.16
C ASP A 381 -7.29 -14.15 8.82
N ARG A 382 -5.99 -14.47 8.66
CA ARG A 382 -5.29 -14.31 7.37
C ARG A 382 -5.83 -15.25 6.28
N ARG A 383 -6.52 -16.34 6.67
CA ARG A 383 -7.12 -17.28 5.72
C ARG A 383 -8.41 -16.73 5.12
N ASP A 384 -9.15 -15.93 5.87
CA ASP A 384 -10.39 -15.31 5.41
C ASP A 384 -10.13 -13.92 4.82
N GLY A 385 -10.26 -13.80 3.50
CA GLY A 385 -9.96 -12.58 2.77
C GLY A 385 -10.76 -11.36 3.26
N PRO A 386 -12.10 -11.44 3.35
CA PRO A 386 -12.96 -10.38 3.89
C PRO A 386 -12.60 -9.97 5.33
N ALA A 387 -12.43 -10.90 6.27
CA ALA A 387 -12.04 -10.55 7.63
C ALA A 387 -10.66 -9.87 7.69
N LEU A 388 -9.69 -10.39 6.93
CA LEU A 388 -8.35 -9.80 6.81
C LEU A 388 -8.42 -8.36 6.30
N PHE A 389 -9.22 -8.09 5.25
CA PHE A 389 -9.42 -6.74 4.71
C PHE A 389 -10.03 -5.80 5.75
N ARG A 390 -11.13 -6.18 6.40
CA ARG A 390 -11.80 -5.33 7.40
C ARG A 390 -10.88 -4.94 8.55
N ARG A 391 -10.05 -5.89 9.03
CA ARG A 391 -9.06 -5.63 10.08
C ARG A 391 -7.94 -4.72 9.61
N LEU A 392 -7.40 -4.95 8.41
CA LEU A 392 -6.36 -4.09 7.83
C LEU A 392 -6.86 -2.66 7.63
N LEU A 393 -8.07 -2.50 7.09
CA LEU A 393 -8.70 -1.20 6.90
C LEU A 393 -8.87 -0.48 8.24
N ARG A 394 -9.39 -1.19 9.26
CA ARG A 394 -9.61 -0.64 10.60
C ARG A 394 -8.32 -0.18 11.24
N MET A 395 -7.31 -1.05 11.28
CA MET A 395 -6.00 -0.69 11.85
C MET A 395 -5.36 0.50 11.14
N ARG A 396 -5.50 0.62 9.81
CA ARG A 396 -4.99 1.78 9.07
C ARG A 396 -5.76 3.05 9.39
N ALA A 397 -7.10 3.01 9.38
CA ALA A 397 -7.93 4.16 9.70
C ALA A 397 -7.72 4.64 11.14
N ASP A 398 -7.72 3.71 12.10
CA ASP A 398 -7.44 3.98 13.51
C ASP A 398 -6.03 4.58 13.68
N ARG A 399 -5.03 4.06 12.93
CA ARG A 399 -3.68 4.61 12.97
C ARG A 399 -3.59 6.03 12.41
N ILE A 400 -4.30 6.33 11.32
CA ILE A 400 -4.36 7.70 10.77
C ILE A 400 -5.01 8.62 11.81
N ARG A 401 -6.13 8.20 12.41
CA ARG A 401 -6.83 8.95 13.47
C ARG A 401 -5.90 9.28 14.64
N GLU A 402 -5.22 8.28 15.21
CA GLU A 402 -4.25 8.45 16.29
C GLU A 402 -3.11 9.40 15.92
N LEU A 403 -2.59 9.32 14.68
CA LEU A 403 -1.51 10.18 14.21
C LEU A 403 -1.97 11.63 14.06
N VAL A 404 -3.20 11.85 13.60
CA VAL A 404 -3.80 13.18 13.46
C VAL A 404 -4.03 13.80 14.84
N ASP A 405 -4.59 13.03 15.78
CA ASP A 405 -4.77 13.47 17.16
C ASP A 405 -3.43 13.85 17.82
N GLN A 406 -2.42 12.97 17.75
CA GLN A 406 -1.07 13.26 18.24
C GLN A 406 -0.42 14.46 17.57
N LEU A 407 -0.68 14.65 16.27
CA LEU A 407 -0.17 15.77 15.50
C LEU A 407 -0.80 17.08 15.99
N VAL A 408 -2.13 17.13 16.09
CA VAL A 408 -2.88 18.30 16.57
C VAL A 408 -2.49 18.65 18.00
N TYR A 409 -2.45 17.66 18.89
CA TYR A 409 -2.02 17.84 20.27
C TYR A 409 -0.66 18.52 20.37
N ARG A 410 0.31 18.16 19.49
CA ARG A 410 1.62 18.83 19.45
C ARG A 410 1.58 20.18 18.74
N LEU A 411 0.77 20.36 17.69
CA LEU A 411 0.64 21.66 17.02
C LEU A 411 0.11 22.74 17.98
N GLU A 412 -0.76 22.37 18.90
CA GLU A 412 -1.24 23.23 19.98
C GLU A 412 -0.16 23.62 21.01
N GLY A 413 1.03 23.02 20.94
CA GLY A 413 2.15 23.30 21.82
C GLY A 413 2.31 22.31 22.98
N ASN A 414 1.45 21.30 23.09
CA ASN A 414 1.60 20.29 24.13
C ASN A 414 2.89 19.48 23.91
N VAL A 415 3.55 19.08 25.01
CA VAL A 415 4.84 18.34 24.99
C VAL A 415 5.96 19.10 24.25
N GLY A 416 5.94 20.44 24.33
CA GLY A 416 6.94 21.30 23.67
C GLY A 416 6.71 21.50 22.16
N GLY A 417 5.61 20.99 21.63
CA GLY A 417 5.19 21.13 20.25
C GLY A 417 6.04 20.40 19.21
N LEU A 418 5.92 20.82 17.94
CA LEU A 418 6.70 20.29 16.82
C LEU A 418 7.90 21.20 16.54
N MET A 419 9.09 20.72 16.89
CA MET A 419 10.35 21.39 16.56
C MET A 419 10.63 21.32 15.06
N SER A 420 11.32 22.34 14.54
CA SER A 420 11.67 22.52 13.13
C SER A 420 10.48 22.67 12.17
N LEU A 421 9.24 22.66 12.66
CA LEU A 421 8.04 22.82 11.83
C LEU A 421 8.03 24.20 11.19
N ARG A 422 7.74 24.25 9.90
CA ARG A 422 7.50 25.48 9.13
C ARG A 422 6.06 25.49 8.60
N LEU A 423 5.42 26.65 8.62
CA LEU A 423 4.11 26.87 8.04
C LEU A 423 4.20 27.69 6.74
N SER A 424 5.27 28.47 6.59
CA SER A 424 5.62 29.19 5.37
C SER A 424 7.06 28.90 4.92
N PRO A 425 7.42 29.19 3.65
CA PRO A 425 8.79 29.04 3.16
C PRO A 425 9.77 30.07 3.78
N GLU A 426 9.27 31.19 4.29
CA GLU A 426 10.06 32.20 5.01
C GLU A 426 10.39 31.77 6.44
N ASP A 427 9.50 31.02 7.09
CA ASP A 427 9.65 30.56 8.47
C ASP A 427 11.00 29.87 8.68
N LYS A 428 11.73 30.26 9.72
CA LYS A 428 12.99 29.59 10.12
C LYS A 428 12.76 28.17 10.65
N GLY A 429 11.52 27.86 11.00
CA GLY A 429 11.13 26.67 11.75
C GLY A 429 10.92 27.03 13.21
N ARG A 430 10.16 26.21 13.94
CA ARG A 430 9.89 26.40 15.37
C ARG A 430 10.97 25.77 16.25
N GLY A 431 11.29 26.36 17.40
CA GLY A 431 12.22 25.77 18.37
C GLY A 431 13.58 26.45 18.42
N LEU A 432 14.61 25.70 18.80
CA LEU A 432 15.95 26.24 19.05
C LEU A 432 16.50 26.86 17.74
N GLU A 433 16.81 28.16 17.79
CA GLU A 433 17.29 28.98 16.65
C GLU A 433 16.22 29.32 15.59
N GLY A 434 14.99 28.86 15.83
CA GLY A 434 13.76 29.22 15.14
C GLY A 434 12.95 30.27 15.90
N GLU A 435 11.78 30.63 15.37
CA GLU A 435 10.88 31.60 16.02
C GLU A 435 9.71 30.88 16.71
N GLY A 436 9.21 31.42 17.82
CA GLY A 436 7.90 31.07 18.37
C GLY A 436 7.75 29.69 19.01
N LEU A 437 8.77 29.16 19.70
CA LEU A 437 8.56 27.95 20.54
C LEU A 437 7.62 28.25 21.71
N ASP A 438 7.80 29.41 22.31
CA ASP A 438 7.02 30.00 23.40
C ASP A 438 5.61 30.42 22.95
N LYS A 439 5.43 30.75 21.67
CA LYS A 439 4.15 31.17 21.11
C LYS A 439 3.26 29.97 20.80
N LYS A 440 2.00 30.03 21.22
CA LYS A 440 0.96 29.11 20.77
C LYS A 440 0.68 29.38 19.30
N LEU A 441 0.66 28.32 18.48
CA LEU A 441 0.29 28.45 17.07
C LEU A 441 -1.24 28.58 16.98
N GLU A 442 -1.69 29.59 16.25
CA GLU A 442 -3.10 29.72 15.90
C GLU A 442 -3.43 28.73 14.79
N ALA A 443 -4.48 27.93 15.00
CA ALA A 443 -4.95 27.02 13.97
C ALA A 443 -5.48 27.85 12.79
N PRO A 444 -5.23 27.43 11.54
CA PRO A 444 -5.82 28.09 10.39
C PRO A 444 -7.36 27.95 10.44
N PRO A 445 -8.12 28.76 9.68
CA PRO A 445 -9.59 28.69 9.68
C PRO A 445 -10.16 27.29 9.40
N ARG A 446 -9.44 26.45 8.64
CA ARG A 446 -9.78 25.05 8.35
C ARG A 446 -9.49 24.07 9.50
N GLY A 447 -8.81 24.51 10.56
CA GLY A 447 -8.25 23.62 11.57
C GLY A 447 -6.89 23.04 11.15
N TRP A 448 -6.22 22.35 12.07
CA TRP A 448 -4.93 21.71 11.80
C TRP A 448 -5.03 20.51 10.87
N ALA A 449 -6.19 19.87 10.85
CA ALA A 449 -6.51 18.79 9.93
C ALA A 449 -7.98 18.86 9.53
N GLU A 450 -8.27 18.45 8.30
CA GLU A 450 -9.63 18.30 7.81
C GLU A 450 -9.80 16.89 7.29
N TYR A 451 -10.80 16.14 7.79
CA TYR A 451 -11.02 14.75 7.38
C TYR A 451 -12.32 14.61 6.59
N SER A 452 -12.30 13.76 5.56
CA SER A 452 -13.47 13.46 4.74
C SER A 452 -13.53 11.98 4.42
N PHE A 453 -14.74 11.43 4.46
CA PHE A 453 -14.99 10.05 4.05
C PHE A 453 -15.54 10.00 2.61
N LEU A 454 -15.41 8.81 2.03
CA LEU A 454 -16.14 8.43 0.83
C LEU A 454 -17.65 8.59 1.04
N ASP A 455 -18.36 9.00 -0.01
CA ASP A 455 -19.80 9.10 0.01
C ASP A 455 -20.48 7.85 0.58
N GLU A 456 -21.48 8.07 1.44
CA GLU A 456 -22.17 7.02 2.21
C GLU A 456 -23.00 6.09 1.32
N ALA A 457 -23.38 6.58 0.13
CA ALA A 457 -24.08 5.81 -0.89
C ALA A 457 -23.16 4.88 -1.69
N SER A 458 -21.83 5.00 -1.55
CA SER A 458 -20.90 4.16 -2.32
C SER A 458 -21.04 2.68 -1.91
N PRO A 459 -21.10 1.74 -2.88
CA PRO A 459 -21.13 0.31 -2.60
C PRO A 459 -19.84 -0.20 -1.94
N CYS A 460 -18.77 0.60 -1.92
CA CYS A 460 -17.53 0.21 -1.26
C CYS A 460 -17.67 0.05 0.25
N TRP A 461 -18.74 0.61 0.85
CA TRP A 461 -19.12 0.37 2.25
C TRP A 461 -19.67 -1.04 2.52
N GLU A 462 -20.01 -1.82 1.49
CA GLU A 462 -20.54 -3.17 1.66
C GLU A 462 -19.58 -4.05 2.46
N GLY A 463 -20.09 -4.63 3.56
CA GLY A 463 -19.31 -5.46 4.47
C GLY A 463 -18.37 -4.68 5.40
N ILE A 464 -18.44 -3.35 5.44
CA ILE A 464 -17.73 -2.49 6.39
C ILE A 464 -18.76 -1.94 7.39
N ALA A 465 -18.41 -1.91 8.68
CA ALA A 465 -19.28 -1.35 9.72
C ALA A 465 -19.27 0.19 9.68
N ARG A 466 -19.93 0.78 8.66
CA ARG A 466 -19.91 2.22 8.35
C ARG A 466 -20.11 3.10 9.57
N GLU A 467 -21.19 2.87 10.32
CA GLU A 467 -21.54 3.69 11.50
C GLU A 467 -20.44 3.68 12.57
N GLN A 468 -19.80 2.53 12.80
CA GLN A 468 -18.69 2.44 13.76
C GLN A 468 -17.46 3.24 13.31
N TYR A 469 -17.19 3.33 12.01
CA TYR A 469 -16.10 4.14 11.47
C TYR A 469 -16.40 5.63 11.54
N LEU A 470 -17.64 6.03 11.25
CA LEU A 470 -18.03 7.44 11.35
C LEU A 470 -18.01 7.90 12.81
N ALA A 471 -18.63 7.13 13.69
CA ALA A 471 -18.66 7.41 15.13
C ALA A 471 -17.25 7.48 15.75
N SER A 472 -16.31 6.65 15.29
CA SER A 472 -14.95 6.69 15.82
C SER A 472 -14.18 7.98 15.46
N TRP A 473 -14.67 8.78 14.51
CA TRP A 473 -14.09 10.07 14.15
C TRP A 473 -14.87 11.28 14.68
N GLU A 474 -16.01 11.06 15.35
CA GLU A 474 -16.78 12.13 15.97
C GLU A 474 -16.07 12.72 17.20
N ASP A 475 -15.31 11.90 17.93
CA ASP A 475 -14.56 12.28 19.14
C ASP A 475 -13.19 12.97 18.83
N MET A 476 -13.00 13.52 17.63
CA MET A 476 -11.75 14.19 17.26
C MET A 476 -11.61 15.58 17.93
N PRO A 477 -10.39 16.07 18.17
CA PRO A 477 -10.17 17.41 18.74
C PRO A 477 -10.86 18.51 17.91
N GLU A 478 -11.31 19.60 18.53
CA GLU A 478 -12.04 20.70 17.85
C GLU A 478 -11.26 21.32 16.66
N GLN A 479 -9.93 21.23 16.69
CA GLN A 479 -9.03 21.73 15.65
C GLN A 479 -8.95 20.77 14.45
N VAL A 480 -9.60 19.60 14.54
CA VAL A 480 -9.77 18.65 13.45
C VAL A 480 -11.20 18.76 12.96
N LYS A 481 -11.39 19.38 11.80
CA LYS A 481 -12.72 19.67 11.27
C LYS A 481 -13.19 18.57 10.32
N PRO A 482 -14.48 18.20 10.35
CA PRO A 482 -15.06 17.41 9.27
C PRO A 482 -15.06 18.24 7.99
N GLY A 483 -14.50 17.69 6.93
CA GLY A 483 -14.51 18.26 5.59
C GLY A 483 -15.70 17.80 4.76
N PRO A 484 -15.89 18.39 3.56
CA PRO A 484 -16.94 17.97 2.64
C PRO A 484 -16.75 16.52 2.18
N ARG A 485 -17.83 15.82 1.86
CA ARG A 485 -17.77 14.42 1.42
C ARG A 485 -17.08 14.29 0.06
N ARG A 486 -16.35 13.19 -0.14
CA ARG A 486 -15.67 12.88 -1.40
C ARG A 486 -16.43 11.87 -2.23
N ASP A 487 -16.45 12.06 -3.54
CA ASP A 487 -16.99 11.07 -4.47
C ASP A 487 -15.98 9.95 -4.72
N GLU A 488 -16.36 8.99 -5.56
CA GLU A 488 -15.50 7.85 -5.89
C GLU A 488 -14.29 8.22 -6.77
N LYS A 489 -14.31 9.41 -7.41
CA LYS A 489 -13.23 9.97 -8.23
C LYS A 489 -12.30 10.88 -7.43
N GLY A 490 -12.62 11.17 -6.18
CA GLY A 490 -11.90 12.10 -5.32
C GLY A 490 -12.29 13.57 -5.49
N ALA A 491 -13.28 13.87 -6.32
CA ALA A 491 -13.89 15.19 -6.38
C ALA A 491 -14.76 15.43 -5.12
N TRP A 492 -14.98 16.70 -4.80
CA TRP A 492 -15.88 17.06 -3.72
C TRP A 492 -17.33 16.87 -4.16
N THR A 493 -18.09 16.08 -3.40
CA THR A 493 -19.56 15.98 -3.61
C THR A 493 -20.28 17.25 -3.15
N THR A 494 -19.67 17.98 -2.22
CA THR A 494 -20.20 19.19 -1.61
C THR A 494 -19.20 20.33 -1.78
N PRO A 495 -19.63 21.54 -2.17
CA PRO A 495 -18.71 22.64 -2.43
C PRO A 495 -17.91 22.96 -1.17
N HIS A 496 -16.59 23.07 -1.33
CA HIS A 496 -15.71 23.31 -0.20
C HIS A 496 -15.76 24.79 0.22
N PRO A 497 -16.09 25.13 1.48
CA PRO A 497 -16.36 26.51 1.89
C PRO A 497 -15.12 27.42 1.88
N LEU A 498 -13.92 26.84 2.00
CA LEU A 498 -12.65 27.57 2.17
C LEU A 498 -11.67 27.39 1.00
N VAL A 499 -12.09 26.67 -0.05
CA VAL A 499 -11.32 26.55 -1.28
C VAL A 499 -12.14 27.31 -2.29
N ALA A 500 -11.61 28.42 -2.80
CA ALA A 500 -12.25 29.13 -3.91
C ALA A 500 -12.54 28.08 -4.98
N ALA A 501 -13.80 27.98 -5.41
CA ALA A 501 -14.17 27.08 -6.50
C ALA A 501 -13.12 27.27 -7.59
N PRO A 502 -12.46 26.18 -8.05
CA PRO A 502 -11.35 26.31 -8.97
C PRO A 502 -11.84 27.21 -10.10
N ALA A 503 -11.26 28.41 -10.22
CA ALA A 503 -11.64 29.36 -11.25
C ALA A 503 -11.63 28.56 -12.53
N ALA A 504 -12.81 28.31 -13.10
CA ALA A 504 -13.03 27.21 -14.04
C ALA A 504 -11.85 27.21 -14.98
N VAL A 505 -10.94 26.25 -14.81
CA VAL A 505 -9.83 26.11 -15.73
C VAL A 505 -10.59 25.78 -16.99
N GLU A 506 -10.74 26.75 -17.89
CA GLU A 506 -11.30 26.55 -19.21
C GLU A 506 -10.48 25.40 -19.77
N ARG A 507 -11.01 24.18 -19.60
CA ARG A 507 -10.48 23.01 -20.25
C ARG A 507 -10.75 23.36 -21.69
N ALA A 508 -9.70 23.86 -22.37
CA ALA A 508 -9.73 24.07 -23.80
C ALA A 508 -10.42 22.84 -24.37
N PRO A 509 -11.50 23.00 -25.14
CA PRO A 509 -12.32 21.88 -25.59
C PRO A 509 -11.34 20.86 -26.16
N VAL A 510 -11.27 19.71 -25.49
CA VAL A 510 -10.53 18.57 -26.02
C VAL A 510 -11.24 18.33 -27.33
N ALA A 511 -10.59 18.68 -28.43
CA ALA A 511 -11.11 18.44 -29.75
C ALA A 511 -11.26 16.92 -29.84
N ASP A 512 -12.49 16.44 -29.67
CA ASP A 512 -12.88 15.11 -30.05
C ASP A 512 -12.71 15.05 -31.57
N THR A 513 -11.48 14.81 -32.02
CA THR A 513 -11.18 14.34 -33.36
C THR A 513 -11.64 12.89 -33.44
N ALA A 514 -12.96 12.71 -33.35
CA ALA A 514 -13.64 11.57 -33.94
C ALA A 514 -13.49 11.71 -35.46
N ALA A 515 -12.38 11.18 -35.97
CA ALA A 515 -12.24 10.91 -37.39
C ALA A 515 -13.29 9.86 -37.78
N SER A 516 -14.47 10.33 -38.18
CA SER A 516 -15.42 9.54 -38.95
C SER A 516 -14.76 9.18 -40.27
N ALA A 517 -14.17 7.99 -40.34
CA ALA A 517 -13.81 7.34 -41.58
C ALA A 517 -15.11 6.96 -42.31
N THR A 518 -15.64 7.89 -43.09
CA THR A 518 -16.71 7.65 -44.06
C THR A 518 -16.09 6.87 -45.21
N LEU A 519 -16.26 5.55 -45.22
CA LEU A 519 -16.00 4.71 -46.38
C LEU A 519 -17.09 5.02 -47.43
N GLU A 520 -16.69 5.68 -48.52
CA GLU A 520 -17.53 5.84 -49.71
C GLU A 520 -17.77 4.48 -50.39
N PRO A 521 -19.02 4.18 -50.82
CA PRO A 521 -19.30 3.05 -51.69
C PRO A 521 -19.00 3.43 -53.14
N THR A 522 -17.98 2.82 -53.75
CA THR A 522 -17.73 2.95 -55.19
C THR A 522 -18.85 2.31 -56.01
N HIS A 523 -19.42 3.16 -56.86
CA HIS A 523 -20.44 2.94 -57.89
C HIS A 523 -20.30 1.63 -58.69
N GLN A 524 -21.41 0.87 -58.71
CA GLN A 524 -21.87 0.10 -59.87
C GLN A 524 -22.64 1.02 -60.82
N SER A 525 -22.26 1.04 -62.09
CA SER A 525 -23.16 0.93 -63.26
C SER A 525 -22.43 1.47 -64.50
N ASP A 526 -22.27 0.62 -65.52
CA ASP A 526 -22.48 0.99 -66.92
C ASP A 526 -22.41 -0.29 -67.77
N ILE A 527 -23.58 -0.91 -67.97
CA ILE A 527 -23.83 -1.82 -69.08
C ILE A 527 -25.05 -1.26 -69.80
N SER A 528 -24.81 -0.41 -70.79
CA SER A 528 -25.79 -0.04 -71.80
C SER A 528 -25.60 -0.93 -73.02
N ALA A 529 -26.67 -1.64 -73.36
CA ALA A 529 -26.83 -2.42 -74.56
C ALA A 529 -26.73 -1.55 -75.83
N THR A 530 -26.14 -2.12 -76.88
CA THR A 530 -26.32 -1.65 -78.26
C THR A 530 -26.76 -2.82 -79.13
N THR A 531 -27.86 -2.61 -79.82
CA THR A 531 -28.59 -3.52 -80.68
C THR A 531 -28.07 -3.47 -82.12
N SER A 532 -28.12 -4.62 -82.81
CA SER A 532 -28.24 -4.86 -84.26
C SER A 532 -27.23 -4.26 -85.26
N ALA A 533 -26.50 -5.14 -85.96
CA ALA A 533 -26.80 -5.59 -87.32
C ALA A 533 -25.99 -6.86 -87.65
#